data_AF-A0A2P2IFT4-F1
#
_entry.id   AF-A0A2P2IFT4-F1
#
_cell.length_a   1.000
_cell.length_b   1.000
_cell.length_c   1.000
_cell.angle_alpha   90.00
_cell.angle_beta   90.00
_cell.angle_gamma   90.00
#
_symmetry.space_group_name_H-M   'P 1'
#
loop_
_entity.id
_entity.type
_entity.pdbx_description
1 polymer ?
#
loop_
_entity_poly.entity_id
_entity_poly.type
_entity_poly.pdbx_seq_one_letter_code
_entity_poly.pdbx_strand_id
1 'polypeptide(L)'
;DILRWLDRMLIRLVSKFASYTKDNPDSFQLSAEFSYFPPFMFYLRRSQFLQIFNSSPDETAFFRLTLLGETVANSLTMIQPTLLSYSWDFDGGQPVFLDTSSRDPAKILLLDTFFHIVVWRGEQIAEWQKQGIQDQPEYSHFAELLTRPNDEAKQLMEFRMPHPVVVYCDQGSSQARRMLAKLNPSESHAKYESIDDNAPP
;
A
#
# COMPACT_ATOMS: atom_id res chain seq x y z
N ASP A 1 -17.39 2.60 -21.17
CA ASP A 1 -16.87 2.69 -19.79
C ASP A 1 -15.70 1.72 -19.65
N ILE A 2 -14.51 2.24 -19.34
CA ILE A 2 -13.23 1.52 -19.33
C ILE A 2 -13.21 0.48 -18.19
N LEU A 3 -13.79 0.81 -17.03
CA LEU A 3 -13.82 -0.10 -15.88
C LEU A 3 -14.65 -1.34 -16.19
N ARG A 4 -15.83 -1.15 -16.79
CA ARG A 4 -16.68 -2.27 -17.23
C ARG A 4 -15.99 -3.14 -18.27
N TRP A 5 -15.18 -2.53 -19.15
CA TRP A 5 -14.39 -3.29 -20.12
C TRP A 5 -13.31 -4.12 -19.42
N LEU A 6 -12.57 -3.54 -18.48
CA LEU A 6 -11.54 -4.21 -17.70
C LEU A 6 -12.11 -5.40 -16.92
N ASP A 7 -13.23 -5.19 -16.21
CA ASP A 7 -13.91 -6.24 -15.44
C ASP A 7 -14.40 -7.39 -16.36
N ARG A 8 -14.94 -7.05 -17.55
CA ARG A 8 -15.33 -8.07 -18.54
C ARG A 8 -14.14 -8.87 -19.09
N MET A 9 -12.99 -8.23 -19.28
CA MET A 9 -11.78 -8.92 -19.73
C MET A 9 -11.24 -9.84 -18.64
N LEU A 10 -11.22 -9.37 -17.39
CA LEU A 10 -10.84 -10.18 -16.23
C LEU A 10 -11.72 -11.43 -16.13
N ILE A 11 -13.05 -11.27 -16.17
CA ILE A 11 -13.98 -12.41 -16.12
C ILE A 11 -13.73 -13.37 -17.28
N ARG A 12 -13.59 -12.87 -18.52
CA ARG A 12 -13.34 -13.74 -19.68
C ARG A 12 -12.03 -14.53 -19.57
N LEU A 13 -10.96 -13.90 -19.11
CA LEU A 13 -9.67 -14.56 -18.92
C LEU A 13 -9.80 -15.64 -17.85
N VAL A 14 -10.29 -15.25 -16.68
CA VAL A 14 -10.43 -16.12 -15.52
C VAL A 14 -11.37 -17.29 -15.81
N SER A 15 -12.53 -17.07 -16.42
CA SER A 15 -13.47 -18.15 -16.78
C SER A 15 -12.89 -19.15 -17.80
N LYS A 16 -11.87 -18.74 -18.57
CA LYS A 16 -11.21 -19.60 -19.57
C LYS A 16 -10.08 -20.45 -18.97
N PHE A 17 -9.37 -19.92 -17.98
CA PHE A 17 -8.15 -20.53 -17.44
C PHE A 17 -8.30 -21.08 -16.01
N ALA A 18 -9.40 -20.77 -15.31
CA ALA A 18 -9.68 -21.31 -13.99
C ALA A 18 -10.38 -22.68 -14.06
N SER A 19 -10.15 -23.47 -13.02
CA SER A 19 -10.91 -24.69 -12.73
C SER A 19 -12.02 -24.35 -11.74
N TYR A 20 -13.27 -24.66 -12.09
CA TYR A 20 -14.43 -24.45 -11.21
C TYR A 20 -15.60 -25.34 -11.63
N THR A 21 -16.47 -25.62 -10.67
CA THR A 21 -17.77 -26.24 -10.90
C THR A 21 -18.81 -25.15 -11.10
N LYS A 22 -19.67 -25.33 -12.10
CA LYS A 22 -20.76 -24.39 -12.38
C LYS A 22 -21.63 -24.22 -11.13
N ASP A 23 -22.01 -22.98 -10.85
CA ASP A 23 -22.87 -22.59 -9.72
C ASP A 23 -22.28 -22.88 -8.32
N ASN A 24 -20.98 -23.20 -8.22
CA ASN A 24 -20.25 -23.35 -6.96
C ASN A 24 -19.02 -22.40 -6.89
N PRO A 25 -19.16 -21.21 -6.30
CA PRO A 25 -18.09 -20.23 -6.19
C PRO A 25 -16.84 -20.71 -5.42
N ASP A 26 -17.01 -21.54 -4.40
CA ASP A 26 -15.92 -22.00 -3.53
C ASP A 26 -14.96 -22.98 -4.24
N SER A 27 -15.43 -23.58 -5.33
CA SER A 27 -14.62 -24.47 -6.16
C SER A 27 -13.63 -23.73 -7.08
N PHE A 28 -13.70 -22.40 -7.12
CA PHE A 28 -12.91 -21.59 -8.02
C PHE A 28 -11.43 -21.61 -7.69
N GLN A 29 -10.60 -22.06 -8.63
CA GLN A 29 -9.15 -22.13 -8.49
C GLN A 29 -8.44 -21.64 -9.75
N LEU A 30 -7.40 -20.83 -9.56
CA LEU A 30 -6.47 -20.39 -10.59
C LEU A 30 -5.12 -21.09 -10.42
N SER A 31 -4.43 -21.32 -11.53
CA SER A 31 -3.04 -21.79 -11.48
C SER A 31 -2.12 -20.70 -10.91
N ALA A 32 -0.94 -21.11 -10.45
CA ALA A 32 0.03 -20.20 -9.84
C ALA A 32 0.43 -19.05 -10.78
N GLU A 33 0.53 -19.32 -12.08
CA GLU A 33 0.90 -18.35 -13.11
C GLU A 33 -0.14 -17.23 -13.29
N PHE A 34 -1.41 -17.52 -13.02
CA PHE A 34 -2.51 -16.55 -13.13
C PHE A 34 -2.93 -15.95 -11.78
N SER A 35 -2.42 -16.47 -10.66
CA SER A 35 -2.82 -16.06 -9.31
C SER A 35 -2.64 -14.56 -9.03
N TYR A 36 -1.62 -13.93 -9.61
CA TYR A 36 -1.34 -12.50 -9.45
C TYR A 36 -2.22 -11.60 -10.31
N PHE A 37 -2.85 -12.11 -11.37
CA PHE A 37 -3.56 -11.27 -12.33
C PHE A 37 -4.81 -10.59 -11.73
N PRO A 38 -5.71 -11.28 -10.99
CA PRO A 38 -6.85 -10.61 -10.37
C PRO A 38 -6.47 -9.53 -9.35
N PRO A 39 -5.50 -9.75 -8.42
CA PRO A 39 -4.98 -8.68 -7.56
C PRO A 39 -4.47 -7.46 -8.33
N PHE A 40 -3.70 -7.66 -9.41
CA PHE A 40 -3.23 -6.54 -10.23
C PHE A 40 -4.38 -5.75 -10.87
N MET A 41 -5.40 -6.44 -11.41
CA MET A 41 -6.58 -5.78 -11.98
C MET A 41 -7.38 -5.02 -10.91
N PHE A 42 -7.43 -5.55 -9.69
CA PHE A 42 -8.06 -4.91 -8.54
C PHE A 42 -7.37 -3.61 -8.13
N TYR A 43 -6.04 -3.53 -8.18
CA TYR A 43 -5.33 -2.27 -7.93
C TYR A 43 -5.39 -1.32 -9.13
N LEU A 44 -5.31 -1.83 -10.36
CA LEU A 44 -5.42 -1.02 -11.57
C LEU A 44 -6.74 -0.26 -11.65
N ARG A 45 -7.88 -0.93 -11.40
CA ARG A 45 -9.23 -0.31 -11.49
C ARG A 45 -9.47 0.83 -10.51
N ARG A 46 -8.73 0.88 -9.41
CA ARG A 46 -8.79 1.94 -8.38
C ARG A 46 -7.60 2.90 -8.41
N SER A 47 -6.64 2.65 -9.28
CA SER A 47 -5.47 3.50 -9.44
C SER A 47 -5.86 4.87 -9.99
N GLN A 48 -5.00 5.85 -9.75
CA GLN A 48 -5.13 7.21 -10.28
C GLN A 48 -5.03 7.29 -11.82
N PHE A 49 -4.65 6.20 -12.48
CA PHE A 49 -4.64 6.13 -13.94
C PHE A 49 -6.06 6.07 -14.52
N LEU A 50 -6.99 5.42 -13.80
CA LEU A 50 -8.37 5.21 -14.22
C LEU A 50 -9.37 6.03 -13.39
N GLN A 51 -9.16 6.12 -12.07
CA GLN A 51 -9.96 6.94 -11.17
C GLN A 51 -9.33 8.32 -11.01
N ILE A 52 -9.81 9.28 -11.78
CA ILE A 52 -9.25 10.65 -11.83
C ILE A 52 -9.85 11.60 -10.79
N PHE A 53 -10.75 11.12 -9.94
CA PHE A 53 -11.29 11.94 -8.84
C PHE A 53 -10.16 12.32 -7.88
N ASN A 54 -10.18 13.56 -7.40
CA ASN A 54 -9.13 14.11 -6.52
C ASN A 54 -7.72 14.16 -7.18
N SER A 55 -7.66 14.30 -8.50
CA SER A 55 -6.44 14.62 -9.25
C SER A 55 -6.75 15.68 -10.30
N SER A 56 -5.81 16.59 -10.53
CA SER A 56 -5.92 17.55 -11.62
C SER A 56 -5.73 16.88 -13.00
N PRO A 57 -6.21 17.52 -14.09
CA PRO A 57 -5.95 17.03 -15.44
C PRO A 57 -4.45 16.85 -15.73
N ASP A 58 -3.63 17.78 -15.26
CA ASP A 58 -2.17 17.77 -15.47
C ASP A 58 -1.49 16.65 -14.69
N GLU A 59 -1.87 16.43 -13.41
CA GLU A 59 -1.38 15.29 -12.64
C GLU A 59 -1.76 13.96 -13.28
N THR A 60 -2.99 13.84 -13.79
CA THR A 60 -3.46 12.64 -14.48
C THR A 60 -2.65 12.39 -15.75
N ALA A 61 -2.39 13.44 -16.54
CA ALA A 61 -1.57 13.34 -17.75
C ALA A 61 -0.14 12.93 -17.41
N PHE A 62 0.45 13.54 -16.37
CA PHE A 62 1.77 13.19 -15.86
C PHE A 62 1.87 11.72 -15.48
N PHE A 63 0.96 11.22 -14.62
CA PHE A 63 0.98 9.83 -14.19
C PHE A 63 0.87 8.85 -15.36
N ARG A 64 -0.03 9.12 -16.31
CA ARG A 64 -0.21 8.26 -17.50
C ARG A 64 1.00 8.28 -18.41
N LEU A 65 1.60 9.45 -18.63
CA LEU A 65 2.78 9.58 -19.48
C LEU A 65 3.96 8.81 -18.88
N THR A 66 4.17 8.94 -17.56
CA THR A 66 5.21 8.19 -16.87
C THR A 66 4.98 6.68 -16.95
N LEU A 67 3.75 6.20 -16.72
CA LEU A 67 3.42 4.77 -16.83
C LEU A 67 3.73 4.20 -18.23
N LEU A 68 3.47 4.98 -19.29
CA LEU A 68 3.71 4.54 -20.67
C LEU A 68 5.19 4.56 -21.08
N GLY A 69 6.04 5.27 -20.34
CA GLY A 69 7.48 5.39 -20.62
C GLY A 69 8.37 4.49 -19.75
N GLU A 70 7.79 3.75 -18.81
CA GLU A 70 8.53 3.06 -17.76
C GLU A 70 8.67 1.56 -17.97
N THR A 71 9.60 0.96 -17.23
CA THR A 71 9.84 -0.49 -17.30
C THR A 71 8.66 -1.28 -16.73
N VAL A 72 8.59 -2.59 -17.02
CA VAL A 72 7.58 -3.48 -16.44
C VAL A 72 7.66 -3.46 -14.91
N ALA A 73 8.87 -3.53 -14.34
CA ALA A 73 9.05 -3.51 -12.88
C ALA A 73 8.47 -2.25 -12.24
N ASN A 74 8.80 -1.07 -12.78
CA ASN A 74 8.29 0.21 -12.29
C ASN A 74 6.78 0.35 -12.49
N SER A 75 6.27 -0.15 -13.62
CA SER A 75 4.83 -0.17 -13.92
C SER A 75 4.05 -1.05 -12.95
N LEU A 76 4.62 -2.18 -12.51
CA LEU A 76 4.00 -3.04 -11.50
C LEU A 76 3.88 -2.30 -10.17
N THR A 77 4.95 -1.62 -9.72
CA THR A 77 4.92 -0.80 -8.49
C THR A 77 3.95 0.38 -8.59
N MET A 78 3.82 0.99 -9.77
CA MET A 78 2.84 2.05 -10.03
C MET A 78 1.39 1.57 -9.90
N ILE A 79 1.11 0.37 -10.40
CA ILE A 79 -0.24 -0.22 -10.38
C ILE A 79 -0.56 -0.77 -8.99
N GLN A 80 0.30 -1.64 -8.47
CA GLN A 80 0.22 -2.23 -7.14
C GLN A 80 1.44 -1.79 -6.33
N PRO A 81 1.28 -0.76 -5.48
CA PRO A 81 2.34 -0.30 -4.59
C PRO A 81 2.90 -1.41 -3.71
N THR A 82 4.18 -1.31 -3.40
CA THR A 82 4.85 -2.21 -2.45
C THR A 82 4.73 -1.66 -1.04
N LEU A 83 4.59 -2.56 -0.06
CA LEU A 83 4.52 -2.20 1.35
C LEU A 83 5.51 -3.08 2.11
N LEU A 84 6.49 -2.43 2.74
CA LEU A 84 7.47 -3.09 3.60
C LEU A 84 7.17 -2.75 5.05
N SER A 85 7.28 -3.75 5.92
CA SER A 85 7.15 -3.61 7.36
C SER A 85 8.51 -3.77 8.04
N TYR A 86 8.85 -2.83 8.90
CA TYR A 86 10.02 -2.86 9.76
C TYR A 86 9.56 -3.04 11.20
N SER A 87 10.09 -4.07 11.85
CA SER A 87 9.76 -4.49 13.21
C SER A 87 11.03 -4.92 13.93
N TRP A 88 10.90 -5.16 15.23
CA TRP A 88 11.98 -5.66 16.07
C TRP A 88 12.46 -7.07 15.70
N ASP A 89 11.56 -7.89 15.14
CA ASP A 89 11.82 -9.30 14.88
C ASP A 89 12.77 -9.56 13.69
N PHE A 90 12.95 -8.57 12.81
CA PHE A 90 13.69 -8.75 11.56
C PHE A 90 14.61 -7.56 11.28
N ASP A 91 15.81 -7.83 10.76
CA ASP A 91 16.80 -6.80 10.48
C ASP A 91 16.55 -5.99 9.20
N GLY A 92 15.54 -6.36 8.41
CA GLY A 92 15.18 -5.69 7.15
C GLY A 92 13.67 -5.61 6.92
N GLY A 93 13.30 -4.83 5.92
CA GLY A 93 11.89 -4.64 5.54
C GLY A 93 11.27 -5.94 5.03
N GLN A 94 10.22 -6.40 5.70
CA GLN A 94 9.46 -7.57 5.29
C GLN A 94 8.29 -7.16 4.39
N PRO A 95 8.13 -7.74 3.19
CA PRO A 95 6.96 -7.50 2.35
C PRO A 95 5.68 -7.90 3.08
N VAL A 96 4.74 -6.97 3.17
CA VAL A 96 3.41 -7.19 3.76
C VAL A 96 2.31 -6.86 2.76
N PHE A 97 1.12 -7.39 2.97
CA PHE A 97 -0.02 -7.10 2.10
C PHE A 97 -0.37 -5.61 2.17
N LEU A 98 -0.75 -5.04 1.02
CA LEU A 98 -1.20 -3.65 0.91
C LEU A 98 -2.63 -3.49 1.45
N ASP A 99 -2.77 -3.72 2.75
CA ASP A 99 -4.04 -3.86 3.45
C ASP A 99 -4.02 -3.09 4.77
N THR A 100 -5.19 -2.64 5.21
CA THR A 100 -5.37 -1.97 6.50
C THR A 100 -4.92 -2.81 7.69
N SER A 101 -5.00 -4.14 7.60
CA SER A 101 -4.58 -5.06 8.66
C SER A 101 -3.06 -5.10 8.88
N SER A 102 -2.27 -4.62 7.91
CA SER A 102 -0.81 -4.58 8.01
C SER A 102 -0.31 -3.43 8.90
N ARG A 103 -1.20 -2.52 9.31
CA ARG A 103 -0.86 -1.42 10.22
C ARG A 103 -0.81 -1.93 11.65
N ASP A 104 0.28 -1.61 12.33
CA ASP A 104 0.55 -2.03 13.69
C ASP A 104 1.17 -0.84 14.45
N PRO A 105 0.69 -0.50 15.66
CA PRO A 105 1.25 0.58 16.46
C PRO A 105 2.75 0.45 16.73
N ALA A 106 3.28 -0.78 16.79
CA ALA A 106 4.67 -1.10 17.13
C ALA A 106 5.61 -1.23 15.92
N LYS A 107 5.13 -0.93 14.70
CA LYS A 107 5.90 -1.13 13.46
C LYS A 107 6.03 0.16 12.65
N ILE A 108 6.99 0.16 11.74
CA ILE A 108 7.18 1.21 10.72
C ILE A 108 6.87 0.59 9.36
N LEU A 109 6.08 1.29 8.55
CA LEU A 109 5.74 0.85 7.21
C LEU A 109 6.36 1.79 6.18
N LEU A 110 6.98 1.22 5.14
CA LEU A 110 7.42 1.95 3.96
C LEU A 110 6.52 1.55 2.80
N LEU A 111 5.66 2.49 2.38
CA LEU A 111 4.85 2.36 1.18
C LEU A 111 5.57 3.02 0.02
N ASP A 112 5.70 2.28 -1.06
CA ASP A 112 6.28 2.76 -2.29
C ASP A 112 5.27 2.66 -3.44
N THR A 113 4.86 3.82 -3.95
CA THR A 113 3.88 3.98 -5.03
C THR A 113 4.51 4.37 -6.36
N PHE A 114 5.83 4.20 -6.50
CA PHE A 114 6.67 4.79 -7.54
C PHE A 114 6.79 6.33 -7.43
N PHE A 115 5.69 7.07 -7.40
CA PHE A 115 5.67 8.55 -7.36
C PHE A 115 5.88 9.13 -5.97
N HIS A 116 5.42 8.41 -4.93
CA HIS A 116 5.60 8.78 -3.54
C HIS A 116 6.17 7.60 -2.77
N ILE A 117 7.11 7.91 -1.86
CA ILE A 117 7.60 6.99 -0.84
C ILE A 117 7.09 7.51 0.49
N VAL A 118 6.25 6.74 1.17
CA VAL A 118 5.63 7.12 2.43
C VAL A 118 6.20 6.26 3.55
N VAL A 119 6.92 6.88 4.47
CA VAL A 119 7.39 6.25 5.71
C VAL A 119 6.37 6.59 6.79
N TRP A 120 5.61 5.58 7.21
CA TRP A 120 4.57 5.67 8.22
C TRP A 120 5.03 5.01 9.51
N ARG A 121 4.91 5.73 10.62
CA ARG A 121 5.22 5.22 11.96
C ARG A 121 3.93 4.91 12.72
N GLY A 122 3.85 3.70 13.28
CA GLY A 122 2.80 3.34 14.22
C GLY A 122 2.80 4.23 15.45
N GLU A 123 1.67 4.30 16.13
CA GLU A 123 1.46 5.18 17.29
C GLU A 123 2.52 5.03 18.38
N GLN A 124 2.86 3.80 18.75
CA GLN A 124 3.87 3.51 19.79
C GLN A 124 5.27 3.97 19.35
N ILE A 125 5.64 3.69 18.10
CA ILE A 125 6.93 4.13 17.54
C ILE A 125 7.02 5.66 17.50
N ALA A 126 5.93 6.32 17.07
CA ALA A 126 5.88 7.78 17.01
C ALA A 126 5.98 8.42 18.41
N GLU A 127 5.38 7.80 19.43
CA GLU A 127 5.48 8.25 20.81
C GLU A 127 6.92 8.11 21.35
N TRP A 128 7.54 6.94 21.17
CA TRP A 128 8.94 6.72 21.56
C TRP A 128 9.91 7.68 20.88
N GLN A 129 9.67 8.00 19.61
CA GLN A 129 10.48 8.98 18.90
C GLN A 129 10.34 10.40 19.49
N LYS A 130 9.13 10.80 19.87
CA LYS A 130 8.87 12.10 20.50
C LYS A 130 9.48 12.22 21.88
N GLN A 131 9.57 11.11 22.62
CA GLN A 131 10.23 11.04 23.92
C GLN A 131 11.77 11.08 23.83
N GLY A 132 12.35 11.06 22.62
CA GLY A 132 13.80 11.11 22.42
C GLY A 132 14.51 9.82 22.82
N ILE A 133 13.81 8.68 22.80
CA ILE A 133 14.39 7.39 23.19
C ILE A 133 15.57 7.03 22.28
N GLN A 134 15.51 7.40 21.01
CA GLN A 134 16.58 7.15 20.03
C GLN A 134 17.90 7.84 20.35
N ASP A 135 17.90 8.90 21.16
CA ASP A 135 19.11 9.66 21.50
C ASP A 135 19.85 9.03 22.71
N GLN A 136 19.22 8.08 23.40
CA GLN A 136 19.80 7.39 24.54
C GLN A 136 20.68 6.22 24.06
N PRO A 137 21.93 6.09 24.56
CA PRO A 137 22.85 5.03 24.13
C PRO A 137 22.31 3.61 24.38
N GLU A 138 21.46 3.46 25.40
CA GLU A 138 20.82 2.20 25.81
C GLU A 138 19.81 1.69 24.77
N TYR A 139 19.28 2.57 23.93
CA TYR A 139 18.26 2.27 22.93
C TYR A 139 18.79 2.47 21.49
N SER A 140 20.07 2.17 21.25
CA SER A 140 20.67 2.24 19.90
C SER A 140 19.89 1.45 18.85
N HIS A 141 19.32 0.30 19.22
CA HIS A 141 18.47 -0.51 18.35
C HIS A 141 17.21 0.22 17.86
N PHE A 142 16.67 1.15 18.65
CA PHE A 142 15.53 1.97 18.22
C PHE A 142 15.95 3.01 17.18
N ALA A 143 17.11 3.64 17.36
CA ALA A 143 17.67 4.56 16.38
C ALA A 143 17.96 3.85 15.04
N GLU A 144 18.48 2.62 15.11
CA GLU A 144 18.66 1.76 13.94
C GLU A 144 17.32 1.45 13.25
N LEU A 145 16.29 1.05 14.01
CA LEU A 145 14.95 0.77 13.48
C LEU A 145 14.36 1.97 12.73
N LEU A 146 14.52 3.18 13.26
CA LEU A 146 14.07 4.42 12.61
C LEU A 146 14.85 4.74 11.34
N THR A 147 16.12 4.33 11.26
CA THR A 147 17.03 4.65 10.15
C THR A 147 16.84 3.72 8.95
N ARG A 148 16.62 2.42 9.20
CA ARG A 148 16.43 1.38 8.17
C ARG A 148 15.45 1.78 7.04
N PRO A 149 14.19 2.20 7.31
CA PRO A 149 13.26 2.60 6.24
C PRO A 149 13.71 3.89 5.52
N ASN A 150 14.43 4.78 6.19
CA ASN A 150 14.90 6.02 5.56
C ASN A 150 16.03 5.73 4.56
N ASP A 151 16.91 4.78 4.88
CA ASP A 151 17.98 4.38 3.98
C ASP A 151 17.43 3.61 2.77
N GLU A 152 16.44 2.74 2.97
CA GLU A 152 15.70 2.10 1.86
C GLU A 152 15.04 3.16 0.96
N ALA A 153 14.37 4.15 1.55
CA ALA A 153 13.73 5.23 0.81
C ALA A 153 14.76 6.02 -0.04
N LYS A 154 15.93 6.33 0.51
CA LYS A 154 17.02 7.00 -0.24
C LYS A 154 17.50 6.14 -1.41
N GLN A 155 17.72 4.85 -1.20
CA GLN A 155 18.13 3.95 -2.28
C GLN A 155 17.10 3.93 -3.41
N LEU A 156 15.81 3.82 -3.09
CA LEU A 156 14.74 3.88 -4.08
C LEU A 156 14.72 5.21 -4.86
N MET A 157 15.06 6.32 -4.21
CA MET A 157 15.13 7.64 -4.85
C MET A 157 16.28 7.78 -5.85
N GLU A 158 17.41 7.14 -5.60
CA GLU A 158 18.61 7.24 -6.45
C GLU A 158 18.39 6.63 -7.84
N PHE A 159 17.59 5.58 -7.93
CA PHE A 159 17.36 4.84 -9.18
C PHE A 159 16.09 5.28 -9.93
N ARG A 160 15.42 6.35 -9.49
CA ARG A 160 14.11 6.75 -10.04
C ARG A 160 14.09 8.07 -10.77
N MET A 161 13.40 8.04 -11.91
CA MET A 161 13.03 9.22 -12.68
C MET A 161 11.56 9.09 -13.10
N PRO A 162 10.70 10.07 -12.79
CA PRO A 162 10.95 11.28 -12.01
C PRO A 162 11.26 10.98 -10.55
N HIS A 163 11.95 11.92 -9.90
CA HIS A 163 12.32 11.78 -8.49
C HIS A 163 11.07 11.71 -7.60
N PRO A 164 10.93 10.67 -6.75
CA PRO A 164 9.72 10.49 -5.96
C PRO A 164 9.66 11.48 -4.79
N VAL A 165 8.44 11.81 -4.38
CA VAL A 165 8.23 12.64 -3.18
C VAL A 165 8.23 11.76 -1.94
N VAL A 166 9.16 12.02 -1.02
CA VAL A 166 9.20 11.33 0.28
C VAL A 166 8.31 12.03 1.29
N VAL A 167 7.50 11.25 1.99
CA VAL A 167 6.59 11.73 3.03
C VAL A 167 6.80 10.93 4.30
N TYR A 168 7.19 11.61 5.37
CA TYR A 168 7.25 11.05 6.70
C TYR A 168 5.96 11.38 7.45
N CYS A 169 5.32 10.37 8.02
CA CYS A 169 4.05 10.56 8.72
C CYS A 169 3.89 9.60 9.89
N ASP A 170 3.07 9.99 10.86
CA ASP A 170 2.70 9.19 12.03
C ASP A 170 1.25 8.71 11.89
N GLN A 171 0.89 7.67 12.63
CA GLN A 171 -0.50 7.29 12.84
C GLN A 171 -1.34 8.50 13.31
N GLY A 172 -2.49 8.71 12.66
CA GLY A 172 -3.39 9.84 12.94
C GLY A 172 -2.98 11.19 12.33
N SER A 173 -1.79 11.31 11.73
CA SER A 173 -1.36 12.55 11.08
C SER A 173 -2.06 12.78 9.73
N SER A 174 -2.16 14.05 9.29
CA SER A 174 -2.84 14.41 8.04
C SER A 174 -2.22 13.78 6.79
N GLN A 175 -0.90 13.58 6.78
CA GLN A 175 -0.18 12.98 5.65
C GLN A 175 -0.36 11.45 5.59
N ALA A 176 -0.76 10.80 6.69
CA ALA A 176 -1.02 9.35 6.72
C ALA A 176 -2.12 8.93 5.74
N ARG A 177 -3.02 9.86 5.35
CA ARG A 177 -4.04 9.63 4.31
C ARG A 177 -3.45 9.16 2.97
N ARG A 178 -2.21 9.56 2.65
CA ARG A 178 -1.52 9.15 1.42
C ARG A 178 -1.27 7.64 1.39
N MET A 179 -0.99 7.05 2.55
CA MET A 179 -0.90 5.61 2.71
C MET A 179 -2.29 4.97 2.71
N LEU A 180 -3.19 5.48 3.56
CA LEU A 180 -4.54 4.90 3.74
C LEU A 180 -5.33 4.82 2.43
N ALA A 181 -5.21 5.81 1.54
CA ALA A 181 -5.88 5.82 0.24
C ALA A 181 -5.40 4.71 -0.72
N LYS A 182 -4.25 4.07 -0.44
CA LYS A 182 -3.70 2.98 -1.26
C LYS A 182 -3.94 1.60 -0.63
N LEU A 183 -4.22 1.53 0.67
CA LEU A 183 -4.49 0.26 1.36
C LEU A 183 -5.87 -0.29 1.00
N ASN A 184 -5.96 -1.61 0.97
CA ASN A 184 -7.24 -2.31 0.89
C ASN A 184 -7.97 -2.25 2.25
N PRO A 185 -9.24 -1.79 2.29
CA PRO A 185 -10.04 -1.80 3.51
C PRO A 185 -10.63 -3.20 3.75
N SER A 186 -9.86 -4.10 4.35
CA SER A 186 -10.36 -5.43 4.76
C SER A 186 -11.17 -5.37 6.06
N GLU A 187 -10.87 -4.40 6.92
CA GLU A 187 -11.63 -4.14 8.13
C GLU A 187 -12.80 -3.21 7.78
N SER A 188 -13.99 -3.80 7.66
CA SER A 188 -15.20 -3.01 7.47
C SER A 188 -15.45 -2.13 8.70
N HIS A 189 -15.69 -0.83 8.46
CA HIS A 189 -16.09 0.13 9.51
C HIS A 189 -17.35 -0.29 10.28
N ALA A 190 -18.14 -1.23 9.76
CA ALA A 190 -19.30 -1.83 10.42
C ALA A 190 -18.99 -2.48 11.79
N LYS A 191 -17.72 -2.75 12.11
CA LYS A 191 -17.33 -3.23 13.45
C LYS A 191 -17.26 -2.14 14.53
N TYR A 192 -17.22 -0.85 14.15
CA TYR A 192 -17.10 0.26 15.11
C TYR A 192 -18.44 0.88 15.53
N GLU A 193 -19.52 0.71 14.74
CA GLU A 193 -20.85 1.25 15.08
C GLU A 193 -21.54 0.48 16.22
N SER A 194 -21.10 -0.73 16.58
CA SER A 194 -21.77 -1.53 17.63
C SER A 194 -21.33 -1.19 19.07
N ILE A 195 -20.51 -0.15 19.27
CA ILE A 195 -19.96 0.18 20.61
C ILE A 195 -20.64 1.43 21.21
N ASP A 196 -21.24 2.31 20.40
CA ASP A 196 -21.77 3.61 20.88
C ASP A 196 -23.28 3.62 21.17
N ASP A 197 -24.03 2.57 20.82
CA ASP A 197 -25.48 2.49 21.04
C ASP A 197 -25.89 2.05 22.47
N ASN A 198 -24.93 1.94 23.40
CA ASN A 198 -25.18 1.52 24.78
C ASN A 198 -24.91 2.59 25.85
N ALA A 199 -24.86 3.88 25.48
CA ALA A 199 -24.92 4.95 26.47
C ALA A 199 -26.38 5.08 27.00
N PRO A 200 -26.65 4.90 28.31
CA PRO A 200 -27.98 5.12 28.86
C PRO A 200 -28.36 6.60 28.79
N PRO A 201 -29.69 6.91 28.80
CA PRO A 201 -30.24 8.23 28.48
C PRO A 201 -29.80 9.35 29.42
#